data_AF-A0A4V2PB36-F1
#
_entry.id   AF-A0A4V2PB36-F1
#
_cell.length_a   1.000
_cell.length_b   1.000
_cell.length_c   1.000
_cell.angle_alpha   90.00
_cell.angle_beta   90.00
_cell.angle_gamma   90.00
#
_symmetry.space_group_name_H-M   'P 1'
#
loop_
_entity.id
_entity.type
_entity.pdbx_description
1 polymer ?
#
loop_
_entity_poly.entity_id
_entity_poly.type
_entity_poly.pdbx_seq_one_letter_code
_entity_poly.pdbx_strand_id
1 'polypeptide(L)'
;MKNYIVTASMAILHNGKRYEQGDQIELTPQQADKLALYVELDQEAEKAQQAEAKRLEAERKAKEKVEKQAQTKKNATKQANATEDKQ
;
A
#
# COMPACT_ATOMS: atom_id res chain seq x y z
N MET A 1 0.81 -4.64 -8.31
CA MET A 1 0.84 -4.12 -9.70
C MET A 1 1.58 -2.79 -9.65
N LYS A 2 2.13 -2.33 -10.77
CA LYS A 2 2.74 -1.00 -10.88
C LYS A 2 2.21 -0.29 -12.12
N ASN A 3 2.27 1.03 -12.10
CA ASN A 3 1.86 1.85 -13.23
C ASN A 3 3.02 2.04 -14.19
N TYR A 4 2.74 1.87 -15.48
CA TYR A 4 3.66 2.11 -16.57
C TYR A 4 3.02 3.07 -17.55
N ILE A 5 3.84 3.81 -18.28
CA ILE A 5 3.44 4.64 -19.41
C ILE A 5 3.68 3.86 -20.69
N VAL A 6 2.68 3.79 -21.57
CA VAL A 6 2.85 3.21 -22.90
C VAL A 6 3.76 4.12 -23.73
N THR A 7 4.89 3.60 -24.19
CA THR A 7 5.84 4.32 -25.03
C THR A 7 5.82 3.82 -26.48
N ALA A 8 5.11 2.73 -26.74
CA ALA A 8 4.92 2.19 -28.09
C ALA A 8 4.16 3.15 -29.00
N SER A 9 4.58 3.24 -30.26
CA SER A 9 3.85 3.97 -31.30
C SER A 9 2.57 3.26 -31.78
N MET A 10 2.35 2.02 -31.36
CA MET A 10 1.14 1.24 -31.65
C MET A 10 0.35 1.01 -30.37
N ALA A 11 -0.97 0.97 -30.49
CA ALA A 11 -1.85 0.72 -29.35
C ALA A 11 -1.67 -0.68 -28.76
N ILE A 12 -1.74 -0.77 -27.43
CA ILE A 12 -1.69 -2.02 -26.68
C ILE A 12 -3.10 -2.38 -26.22
N LEU A 13 -3.57 -3.59 -26.54
CA LEU A 13 -4.81 -4.12 -25.97
C LEU A 13 -4.49 -4.94 -24.72
N HIS A 14 -4.98 -4.51 -23.57
CA HIS A 14 -4.75 -5.20 -22.30
C HIS A 14 -6.02 -5.19 -21.43
N ASN A 15 -6.39 -6.36 -20.89
CA ASN A 15 -7.59 -6.55 -20.07
C ASN A 15 -8.87 -5.96 -20.70
N GLY A 16 -9.03 -6.09 -22.02
CA GLY A 16 -10.19 -5.58 -22.77
C GLY A 16 -10.18 -4.06 -23.01
N LYS A 17 -9.15 -3.32 -22.60
CA LYS A 17 -8.98 -1.89 -22.85
C LYS A 17 -7.81 -1.64 -23.81
N ARG A 18 -8.00 -0.71 -24.75
CA ARG A 18 -6.96 -0.22 -25.66
C ARG A 18 -6.24 0.96 -25.02
N TYR A 19 -4.92 0.93 -25.04
CA TYR A 19 -4.03 1.95 -24.50
C TYR A 19 -3.18 2.52 -25.64
N GLU A 20 -3.13 3.83 -25.77
CA GLU A 20 -2.36 4.57 -26.76
C GLU A 20 -1.02 5.05 -26.16
N GLN A 21 -0.14 5.59 -27.00
CA GLN A 21 1.11 6.20 -26.53
C GLN A 21 0.82 7.30 -25.50
N GLY A 22 1.50 7.25 -24.35
CA GLY A 22 1.34 8.16 -23.22
C GLY A 22 0.30 7.71 -22.19
N ASP A 23 -0.52 6.69 -22.50
CA ASP A 23 -1.50 6.20 -21.53
C ASP A 23 -0.84 5.46 -20.37
N GLN A 24 -1.44 5.59 -19.18
CA GLN A 24 -1.11 4.78 -18.03
C GLN A 24 -1.74 3.38 -18.14
N ILE A 25 -0.92 2.36 -17.98
CA ILE A 25 -1.30 0.95 -17.92
C ILE A 25 -0.78 0.32 -16.63
N GLU A 26 -1.66 -0.40 -15.92
CA GLU A 26 -1.28 -1.16 -14.73
C GLU A 26 -0.87 -2.57 -15.12
N LEU A 27 0.32 -2.99 -14.69
CA LEU A 27 0.88 -4.30 -15.01
C LEU A 27 1.39 -5.02 -13.76
N THR A 28 1.27 -6.35 -13.76
CA THR A 28 2.06 -7.20 -12.86
C THR A 28 3.52 -7.22 -13.31
N PRO A 29 4.47 -7.63 -12.45
CA PRO A 29 5.87 -7.78 -12.86
C PRO A 29 6.03 -8.66 -14.10
N GLN A 30 5.33 -9.81 -14.15
CA GLN A 30 5.43 -10.72 -15.29
C GLN A 30 4.84 -10.15 -16.58
N GLN A 31 3.83 -9.27 -16.49
CA GLN A 31 3.26 -8.61 -17.66
C GLN A 31 4.17 -7.48 -18.14
N ALA A 32 4.75 -6.71 -17.22
CA ALA A 32 5.73 -5.67 -17.52
C ALA A 32 6.96 -6.26 -18.24
N ASP A 33 7.49 -7.40 -17.79
CA ASP A 33 8.62 -8.06 -18.45
C ASP A 33 8.32 -8.40 -19.92
N LYS A 34 7.09 -8.83 -20.22
CA LYS A 34 6.64 -9.14 -21.59
C LYS A 34 6.45 -7.89 -22.45
N LEU A 35 6.16 -6.76 -21.83
CA LEU A 35 5.88 -5.49 -22.50
C LEU A 35 7.03 -4.48 -22.37
N ALA A 36 8.19 -4.88 -21.85
CA ALA A 36 9.28 -3.97 -21.45
C ALA A 36 9.83 -3.10 -22.60
N LEU A 37 9.63 -3.48 -23.86
CA LEU A 37 10.00 -2.68 -25.03
C LEU A 37 8.98 -1.57 -25.37
N TYR A 38 7.78 -1.67 -24.81
CA TYR A 38 6.60 -0.90 -25.21
C TYR A 38 6.06 -0.02 -24.09
N VAL A 39 6.60 -0.18 -22.88
CA VAL A 39 6.18 0.54 -21.69
C VAL A 39 7.38 0.96 -20.87
N GLU A 40 7.25 2.06 -20.15
CA GLU A 40 8.24 2.54 -19.20
C GLU A 40 7.60 2.70 -17.82
N LEU A 41 8.34 2.37 -16.76
CA LEU A 41 7.82 2.47 -15.40
C LEU A 41 7.55 3.93 -15.04
N ASP A 42 6.35 4.23 -14.57
CA ASP A 42 6.02 5.56 -14.06
C ASP A 42 6.66 5.74 -12.68
N GLN A 43 7.91 6.20 -12.67
CA GLN A 43 8.70 6.36 -11.45
C GLN A 43 8.09 7.36 -10.47
N GLU A 44 7.37 8.37 -10.96
CA GLU A 44 6.73 9.36 -10.10
C GLU A 44 5.51 8.75 -9.40
N ALA A 45 4.66 8.05 -10.14
CA ALA A 45 3.55 7.30 -9.56
C ALA A 45 4.03 6.21 -8.59
N GLU A 46 5.15 5.53 -8.89
CA GLU A 46 5.72 4.54 -7.98
C GLU A 46 6.22 5.18 -6.67
N LYS A 47 6.93 6.31 -6.75
CA LYS A 47 7.37 7.06 -5.56
C LYS A 47 6.18 7.51 -4.71
N ALA A 48 5.12 8.00 -5.35
CA ALA A 48 3.89 8.40 -4.65
C ALA A 48 3.23 7.21 -3.93
N GLN A 49 3.08 6.06 -4.60
CA GLN A 49 2.54 4.84 -3.99
C GLN A 49 3.38 4.37 -2.80
N GLN A 50 4.72 4.40 -2.92
CA GLN A 50 5.61 4.01 -1.82
C GLN A 50 5.52 4.97 -0.64
N ALA A 51 5.41 6.28 -0.89
CA ALA A 51 5.24 7.28 0.16
C ALA A 51 3.92 7.08 0.91
N GLU A 52 2.83 6.81 0.18
CA GLU A 52 1.52 6.54 0.77
C GLU A 52 1.50 5.25 1.59
N ALA A 53 2.09 4.18 1.06
CA ALA A 53 2.23 2.92 1.79
C ALA A 53 2.99 3.10 3.12
N LYS A 54 4.07 3.90 3.12
CA LYS A 54 4.82 4.23 4.35
C LYS A 54 3.99 5.05 5.33
N ARG A 55 3.16 5.99 4.87
CA ARG A 55 2.26 6.77 5.73
C ARG A 55 1.22 5.88 6.39
N LEU A 56 0.55 5.04 5.61
CA LEU A 56 -0.45 4.07 6.10
C LEU A 56 0.17 3.08 7.11
N GLU A 57 1.38 2.60 6.85
CA GLU A 57 2.07 1.71 7.79
C GLU A 57 2.41 2.43 9.11
N ALA A 58 2.90 3.66 9.04
CA ALA A 58 3.18 4.47 10.22
C ALA A 58 1.90 4.76 11.04
N GLU A 59 0.79 5.08 10.36
CA GLU A 59 -0.50 5.28 11.00
C GLU A 59 -0.99 3.99 11.69
N ARG A 60 -0.89 2.85 11.01
CA ARG A 60 -1.25 1.54 11.59
C ARG A 60 -0.44 1.23 12.84
N LYS A 61 0.88 1.45 12.81
CA LYS A 61 1.76 1.26 13.98
C LYS A 61 1.42 2.20 15.12
N ALA A 62 1.06 3.46 14.81
CA ALA A 62 0.64 4.43 15.82
C ALA A 62 -0.66 3.99 16.50
N LYS A 63 -1.68 3.57 15.73
CA LYS A 63 -2.95 3.04 16.25
C LYS A 63 -2.72 1.81 17.13
N GLU A 64 -1.91 0.85 16.68
CA GLU A 64 -1.60 -0.35 17.46
C GLU A 64 -0.92 -0.02 18.80
N LYS A 65 -0.04 0.99 18.83
CA LYS A 65 0.61 1.44 20.07
C LYS A 65 -0.40 2.06 21.04
N VAL A 66 -1.34 2.87 20.55
CA VAL A 66 -2.40 3.48 21.36
C VAL A 66 -3.33 2.40 21.92
N GLU A 67 -3.73 1.43 21.10
CA GLU A 67 -4.57 0.30 21.54
C GLU A 67 -3.87 -0.55 22.61
N LYS A 68 -2.59 -0.87 22.43
CA LYS A 68 -1.80 -1.58 23.43
C LYS A 68 -1.72 -0.82 24.75
N GLN A 69 -1.49 0.49 24.72
CA GLN A 69 -1.45 1.33 25.92
C GLN A 69 -2.82 1.40 26.63
N ALA A 70 -3.91 1.48 25.87
CA ALA A 70 -5.26 1.45 26.43
C ALA A 70 -5.56 0.09 27.08
N GLN A 71 -5.15 -1.01 26.46
CA GLN A 71 -5.34 -2.35 27.00
C GLN A 71 -4.51 -2.59 28.27
N THR A 72 -3.25 -2.14 28.31
CA THR A 72 -2.42 -2.24 29.52
C THR A 72 -3.01 -1.44 30.67
N LYS A 73 -3.53 -0.23 30.41
CA LYS A 73 -4.21 0.58 31.43
C LYS A 73 -5.46 -0.14 31.96
N LYS A 74 -6.32 -0.67 31.08
CA LYS A 74 -7.51 -1.43 31.48
C LYS A 74 -7.16 -2.66 32.32
N ASN A 75 -6.11 -3.40 31.95
CA ASN A 75 -5.67 -4.58 32.69
C ASN A 75 -5.09 -4.21 34.07
N ALA A 76 -4.32 -3.12 34.16
CA ALA A 76 -3.78 -2.62 35.42
C ALA A 76 -4.89 -2.18 36.39
N THR A 77 -5.93 -1.48 35.90
CA THR A 77 -7.08 -1.08 36.73
C THR A 77 -7.89 -2.30 37.22
N LYS A 78 -8.07 -3.31 36.37
CA LYS A 78 -8.75 -4.56 36.77
C LYS A 78 -7.97 -5.32 37.85
N GLN A 79 -6.64 -5.35 37.77
CA GLN A 79 -5.80 -6.00 38.78
C GLN A 79 -5.78 -5.23 40.10
N ALA A 80 -5.72 -3.89 40.06
CA ALA A 80 -5.80 -3.06 41.26
C ALA A 80 -7.12 -3.30 42.03
N ASN A 81 -8.25 -3.24 41.33
CA ASN A 81 -9.57 -3.45 41.95
C ASN A 81 -9.77 -4.89 42.48
N ALA A 82 -9.16 -5.90 41.85
CA ALA A 82 -9.25 -7.29 42.30
C ALA A 82 -8.38 -7.60 43.54
N THR A 83 -7.45 -6.70 43.89
CA THR A 83 -6.55 -6.86 45.04
C THR A 83 -7.08 -6.17 46.29
N GLU A 84 -7.87 -5.10 46.12
CA GLU A 84 -8.54 -4.40 47.23
C GLU A 84 -9.75 -5.18 47.79
N ASP A 85 -10.41 -6.01 46.99
CA ASP A 85 -11.60 -6.78 47.40
C ASP A 85 -11.28 -8.09 48.19
N LYS A 86 -10.00 -8.31 48.54
CA LYS A 86 -9.52 -9.51 49.26
C LYS A 86 -8.88 -9.22 50.63
N GLN A 87 -8.98 -7.99 51.14
CA GLN A 87 -8.55 -7.63 52.51
C GLN A 87 -9.76 -7.43 53.42
#